data_AF-A0AA35WQF6-F1
#
_entry.id   AF-A0AA35WQF6-F1
#
_cell.length_a   1.000
_cell.length_b   1.000
_cell.length_c   1.000
_cell.angle_alpha   90.00
_cell.angle_beta   90.00
_cell.angle_gamma   90.00
#
_symmetry.space_group_name_H-M   'P 1'
#
loop_
_entity.id
_entity.type
_entity.pdbx_description
1 polymer ?
#
loop_
_entity_poly.entity_id
_entity_poly.type
_entity_poly.pdbx_seq_one_letter_code
_entity_poly.pdbx_strand_id
1 'polypeptide(L)'
;RRLELHNNSISDISPLVANTGLGPGDVIIVNGNPLNNASINTHIPTLISRGVRVDFDKLVDIPDSNLRTAIEKALGKASGVTITTEDMKHLPQLIAPNASITDLTGLEGATNLTLLELGNNFISDLSPL
;
A
#
# COMPACT_ATOMS: atom_id res chain seq x y z
N ARG A 1 4.01 -25.45 7.08
CA ARG A 1 3.11 -24.87 8.11
C ARG A 1 2.36 -23.69 7.50
N ARG A 2 1.24 -23.31 8.09
CA ARG A 2 0.44 -22.16 7.63
C ARG A 2 0.14 -21.27 8.83
N LEU A 3 0.54 -20.00 8.76
CA LEU A 3 0.32 -19.00 9.79
C LEU A 3 -0.70 -17.99 9.24
N GLU A 4 -1.89 -17.99 9.85
CA GLU A 4 -2.99 -17.09 9.51
C GLU A 4 -2.93 -15.88 10.46
N LEU A 5 -2.37 -14.77 9.96
CA LEU A 5 -2.19 -13.52 10.72
C LEU A 5 -2.94 -12.34 10.06
N HIS A 6 -3.78 -12.61 9.07
CA HIS A 6 -4.50 -11.58 8.32
C HIS A 6 -5.48 -10.79 9.19
N ASN A 7 -5.83 -9.57 8.76
CA ASN A 7 -6.79 -8.67 9.42
C ASN A 7 -6.47 -8.40 10.90
N ASN A 8 -5.19 -8.22 11.21
CA ASN A 8 -4.71 -7.79 12.53
C ASN A 8 -4.07 -6.39 12.43
N SER A 9 -3.54 -5.89 13.55
CA SER A 9 -2.84 -4.60 13.60
C SER A 9 -1.32 -4.77 13.57
N ILE A 10 -0.80 -5.79 12.88
CA ILE A 10 0.64 -6.06 12.81
C ILE A 10 1.28 -5.03 11.89
N SER A 11 2.22 -4.26 12.42
CA SER A 11 3.02 -3.33 11.61
C SER A 11 4.45 -3.82 11.35
N ASP A 12 4.97 -4.69 12.20
CA ASP A 12 6.33 -5.23 12.10
C ASP A 12 6.32 -6.76 12.13
N ILE A 13 6.83 -7.38 11.06
CA ILE A 13 7.02 -8.84 10.95
C ILE A 13 8.47 -9.29 11.15
N SER A 14 9.37 -8.41 11.62
CA SER A 14 10.75 -8.76 11.95
C SER A 14 10.87 -10.02 12.85
N PRO A 15 9.95 -10.33 13.79
CA PRO A 15 10.03 -11.57 14.57
C PRO A 15 9.87 -12.85 13.74
N LEU A 16 9.16 -12.79 12.60
CA LEU A 16 9.02 -13.93 11.69
C LEU A 16 10.35 -14.22 10.98
N VAL A 17 11.15 -13.19 10.70
CA VAL A 17 12.50 -13.36 10.13
C VAL A 17 13.46 -13.98 11.15
N ALA A 18 13.31 -13.67 12.45
CA ALA A 18 14.13 -14.27 13.50
C ALA A 18 13.80 -15.76 13.75
N ASN A 19 12.62 -16.22 13.32
CA ASN A 19 12.21 -17.61 13.45
C ASN A 19 12.92 -18.49 12.41
N THR A 20 13.97 -19.20 12.85
CA THR A 20 14.76 -20.12 12.02
C THR A 20 14.01 -21.39 11.62
N GLY A 21 12.86 -21.66 12.23
CA GLY A 21 12.01 -22.80 11.91
C GLY A 21 11.09 -22.59 10.70
N LEU A 22 11.04 -21.38 10.13
CA LEU A 22 10.30 -21.08 8.91
C LEU A 22 11.18 -21.27 7.67
N GLY A 23 10.68 -21.99 6.67
CA GLY A 23 11.42 -22.32 5.47
C GLY A 23 10.55 -22.80 4.30
N PRO A 24 11.13 -23.59 3.38
CA PRO A 24 10.44 -24.01 2.16
C PRO A 24 9.11 -24.70 2.43
N GLY A 25 8.05 -24.21 1.77
CA GLY A 25 6.70 -24.78 1.86
C GLY A 25 5.87 -24.24 3.04
N ASP A 26 6.44 -23.38 3.88
CA ASP A 26 5.66 -22.59 4.84
C ASP A 26 4.90 -21.45 4.14
N VAL A 27 3.75 -21.11 4.70
CA VAL A 27 2.89 -20.01 4.24
C VAL A 27 2.60 -19.08 5.40
N ILE A 28 2.76 -17.78 5.17
CA ILE A 28 2.43 -16.71 6.11
C ILE A 28 1.44 -15.79 5.42
N ILE A 29 0.32 -15.53 6.08
CA ILE A 29 -0.76 -14.72 5.53
C ILE A 29 -0.93 -13.52 6.44
N VAL A 30 -0.58 -12.35 5.92
CA VAL A 30 -0.51 -11.07 6.66
C VAL A 30 -1.26 -9.95 5.93
N ASN A 31 -2.10 -10.26 4.94
CA ASN A 31 -2.98 -9.27 4.31
C ASN A 31 -3.95 -8.63 5.33
N GLY A 32 -4.41 -7.42 5.07
CA GLY A 32 -5.23 -6.64 6.00
C GLY A 32 -4.49 -6.21 7.27
N ASN A 33 -3.16 -6.13 7.23
CA ASN A 33 -2.35 -5.60 8.34
C ASN A 33 -1.64 -4.31 7.91
N PRO A 34 -1.48 -3.32 8.81
CA PRO A 34 -0.79 -2.07 8.52
C PRO A 34 0.75 -2.25 8.52
N LEU A 35 1.26 -3.14 7.66
CA LEU A 35 2.68 -3.45 7.56
C LEU A 35 3.49 -2.20 7.21
N ASN A 36 4.56 -1.96 7.96
CA ASN A 36 5.46 -0.84 7.72
C ASN A 36 6.39 -1.09 6.52
N ASN A 37 7.07 -0.03 6.07
CA ASN A 37 7.96 -0.09 4.91
C ASN A 37 9.11 -1.11 5.08
N ALA A 38 9.61 -1.32 6.31
CA ALA A 38 10.66 -2.31 6.58
C ALA A 38 10.13 -3.75 6.42
N SER A 39 8.91 -4.01 6.89
CA SER A 39 8.24 -5.29 6.72
C SER A 39 8.10 -5.63 5.25
N ILE A 40 7.59 -4.69 4.46
CA ILE A 40 7.30 -4.90 3.04
C ILE A 40 8.57 -5.00 2.19
N ASN A 41 9.51 -4.06 2.37
CA ASN A 41 10.67 -3.94 1.47
C ASN A 41 11.90 -4.75 1.92
N THR A 42 11.92 -5.23 3.17
CA THR A 42 13.08 -5.95 3.72
C THR A 42 12.68 -7.33 4.26
N HIS A 43 11.69 -7.41 5.14
CA HIS A 43 11.39 -8.66 5.85
C HIS A 43 10.64 -9.67 4.98
N ILE A 44 9.66 -9.24 4.19
CA ILE A 44 8.97 -10.10 3.22
C ILE A 44 9.95 -10.69 2.21
N PRO A 45 10.81 -9.92 1.51
CA PRO A 45 11.83 -10.48 0.62
C PRO A 45 12.77 -11.47 1.31
N THR A 46 13.14 -11.21 2.57
CA THR A 46 13.98 -12.13 3.36
C THR A 46 13.27 -13.46 3.66
N LEU A 47 11.96 -13.45 3.91
CA LEU A 47 11.18 -14.67 4.10
C LEU A 47 11.02 -15.43 2.78
N ILE A 48 10.74 -14.71 1.69
CA ILE A 48 10.60 -15.29 0.34
C ILE A 48 11.90 -15.95 -0.11
N SER A 49 13.07 -15.34 0.16
CA SER A 49 14.36 -15.93 -0.21
C SER A 49 14.68 -17.23 0.54
N ARG A 50 14.01 -17.47 1.69
CA ARG A 50 14.06 -18.75 2.42
C ARG A 50 13.06 -19.80 1.91
N GLY A 51 12.28 -19.48 0.88
CA GLY A 51 11.25 -20.37 0.33
C GLY A 51 9.90 -20.32 1.07
N VAL A 52 9.71 -19.33 1.94
CA VAL A 52 8.41 -19.08 2.57
C VAL A 52 7.52 -18.32 1.59
N ARG A 53 6.26 -18.74 1.43
CA ARG A 53 5.26 -17.95 0.71
C ARG A 53 4.63 -16.94 1.66
N VAL A 54 4.60 -15.67 1.27
CA VAL A 54 4.00 -14.60 2.07
C VAL A 54 2.90 -13.92 1.28
N ASP A 55 1.67 -14.00 1.78
CA ASP A 55 0.51 -13.31 1.23
C ASP A 55 0.30 -11.99 1.99
N PHE A 56 0.39 -10.87 1.29
CA PHE A 56 0.25 -9.52 1.83
C PHE A 56 -0.48 -8.61 0.84
N ASP A 57 -0.93 -7.45 1.29
CA ASP A 57 -1.72 -6.54 0.45
C ASP A 57 -0.91 -5.99 -0.72
N LYS A 58 -1.51 -6.02 -1.92
CA LYS A 58 -0.89 -5.50 -3.14
C LYS A 58 -0.68 -3.99 -3.02
N LEU A 59 0.55 -3.53 -3.22
CA LEU A 59 0.91 -2.11 -3.23
C LEU A 59 0.38 -1.40 -4.47
N VAL A 60 0.09 -0.11 -4.31
CA VAL A 60 -0.25 0.80 -5.40
C VAL A 60 0.97 1.67 -5.68
N ASP A 61 1.39 1.71 -6.94
CA ASP A 61 2.42 2.63 -7.36
C ASP A 61 1.82 4.02 -7.51
N ILE A 62 2.48 5.00 -6.90
CA ILE A 62 2.04 6.41 -6.90
C ILE A 62 3.33 7.23 -7.01
N PRO A 63 3.81 7.47 -8.25
CA PRO A 63 5.10 8.11 -8.50
C PRO A 63 5.06 9.62 -8.19
N ASP A 64 3.92 10.27 -8.37
CA ASP A 64 3.73 11.68 -8.02
C ASP A 64 3.61 11.84 -6.51
N SER A 65 4.59 12.50 -5.88
CA SER A 65 4.62 12.71 -4.44
C SER A 65 3.50 13.61 -3.93
N ASN A 66 3.01 14.55 -4.76
CA ASN A 66 1.92 15.45 -4.39
C ASN A 66 0.60 14.68 -4.39
N LEU A 67 0.39 13.82 -5.39
CA LEU A 67 -0.75 12.89 -5.43
C LEU A 67 -0.70 11.93 -4.24
N ARG A 68 0.46 11.30 -3.99
CA ARG A 68 0.66 10.42 -2.84
C ARG A 68 0.29 11.11 -1.53
N THR A 69 0.79 12.33 -1.31
CA THR A 69 0.49 13.12 -0.10
C THR A 69 -1.02 13.39 0.02
N ALA A 70 -1.68 13.73 -1.09
CA ALA A 70 -3.12 13.97 -1.10
C ALA A 70 -3.92 12.70 -0.77
N ILE A 71 -3.53 11.55 -1.32
CA ILE A 71 -4.14 10.24 -1.05
C ILE A 71 -3.91 9.82 0.41
N GLU A 72 -2.68 9.92 0.91
CA GLU A 72 -2.34 9.63 2.32
C GLU A 72 -3.22 10.45 3.26
N LYS A 73 -3.34 11.76 3.01
CA LYS A 73 -4.19 12.66 3.79
C LYS A 73 -5.67 12.28 3.71
N ALA A 74 -6.18 11.98 2.51
CA ALA A 74 -7.58 11.63 2.30
C ALA A 74 -7.95 10.28 2.97
N LEU A 75 -7.00 9.36 3.06
CA LEU A 75 -7.14 8.08 3.77
C LEU A 75 -6.86 8.18 5.28
N GLY A 76 -6.47 9.35 5.80
CA GLY A 76 -6.09 9.53 7.20
C GLY A 76 -4.81 8.77 7.60
N LYS A 77 -3.93 8.51 6.64
CA LYS A 77 -2.66 7.81 6.83
C LYS A 77 -1.51 8.78 7.11
N ALA A 78 -0.52 8.29 7.86
CA ALA A 78 0.72 9.04 8.11
C ALA A 78 1.53 9.20 6.80
N SER A 79 2.34 10.25 6.71
CA SER A 79 3.10 10.50 5.49
C SER A 79 4.16 9.43 5.24
N GLY A 80 4.29 9.01 3.98
CA GLY A 80 5.30 8.03 3.55
C GLY A 80 5.01 6.59 3.94
N VAL A 81 3.79 6.29 4.42
CA VAL A 81 3.35 4.90 4.58
C VAL A 81 2.98 4.30 3.24
N THR A 82 3.06 2.99 3.14
CA THR A 82 2.59 2.27 1.97
C THR A 82 1.09 2.45 1.76
N ILE A 83 0.70 2.58 0.50
CA ILE A 83 -0.69 2.57 0.04
C ILE A 83 -0.92 1.28 -0.71
N THR A 84 -1.97 0.57 -0.34
CA THR A 84 -2.36 -0.71 -0.93
C THR A 84 -3.60 -0.55 -1.80
N THR A 85 -3.85 -1.54 -2.65
CA THR A 85 -5.07 -1.60 -3.47
C THR A 85 -6.33 -1.65 -2.62
N GLU A 86 -6.26 -2.24 -1.42
CA GLU A 86 -7.36 -2.26 -0.47
C GLU A 86 -7.59 -0.88 0.14
N ASP A 87 -6.51 -0.15 0.48
CA ASP A 87 -6.63 1.23 0.94
C ASP A 87 -7.32 2.13 -0.10
N MET A 88 -6.99 1.97 -1.39
CA MET A 88 -7.59 2.77 -2.45
C MET A 88 -9.10 2.55 -2.60
N LYS A 89 -9.63 1.37 -2.27
CA LYS A 89 -11.08 1.13 -2.22
C LYS A 89 -11.77 1.94 -1.11
N HIS A 90 -11.02 2.41 -0.12
CA HIS A 90 -11.54 3.22 0.99
C HIS A 90 -11.34 4.73 0.75
N LEU A 91 -11.02 5.15 -0.48
CA LEU A 91 -10.90 6.56 -0.87
C LEU A 91 -12.21 7.07 -1.50
N PRO A 92 -13.17 7.62 -0.73
CA PRO A 92 -14.44 8.09 -1.28
C PRO A 92 -14.32 9.45 -1.99
N GLN A 93 -13.35 10.26 -1.58
CA GLN A 93 -13.16 11.62 -2.05
C GLN A 93 -11.67 11.96 -2.08
N LEU A 94 -11.25 12.67 -3.12
CA LEU A 94 -9.91 13.25 -3.23
C LEU A 94 -10.03 14.71 -3.65
N ILE A 95 -9.69 15.61 -2.72
CA ILE A 95 -9.74 17.06 -2.92
C ILE A 95 -8.33 17.61 -2.75
N ALA A 96 -7.72 18.01 -3.86
CA ALA A 96 -6.35 18.51 -3.91
C ALA A 96 -6.16 19.63 -4.97
N PRO A 97 -6.89 20.75 -4.86
CA PRO A 97 -6.69 21.87 -5.77
C PRO A 97 -5.36 22.58 -5.50
N ASN A 98 -4.69 23.08 -6.55
CA ASN A 98 -3.41 23.78 -6.46
C ASN A 98 -2.27 22.96 -5.82
N ALA A 99 -2.28 21.63 -5.98
CA ALA A 99 -1.33 20.72 -5.36
C ALA A 99 -0.09 20.45 -6.22
N SER A 100 0.01 21.05 -7.41
CA SER A 100 1.08 20.78 -8.39
C SER A 100 1.19 19.30 -8.78
N ILE A 101 0.05 18.60 -8.85
CA ILE A 101 -0.01 17.21 -9.32
C ILE A 101 0.18 17.19 -10.84
N THR A 102 0.97 16.25 -11.33
CA THR A 102 1.31 16.07 -12.75
C THR A 102 0.93 14.70 -13.30
N ASP A 103 0.95 13.68 -12.44
CA ASP A 103 0.71 12.28 -12.82
C ASP A 103 -0.34 11.65 -11.91
N LEU A 104 -1.34 11.00 -12.53
CA LEU A 104 -2.48 10.37 -11.86
C LEU A 104 -2.29 8.87 -11.61
N THR A 105 -1.16 8.30 -12.00
CA THR A 105 -0.82 6.89 -11.79
C THR A 105 -1.05 6.50 -10.32
N GLY A 106 -1.80 5.42 -10.13
CA GLY A 106 -2.26 4.91 -8.84
C GLY A 106 -3.74 5.17 -8.57
N LEU A 107 -4.36 6.18 -9.20
CA LEU A 107 -5.79 6.46 -9.02
C LEU A 107 -6.71 5.42 -9.66
N GLU A 108 -6.22 4.58 -10.57
CA GLU A 108 -6.99 3.48 -11.15
C GLU A 108 -7.48 2.48 -10.08
N GLY A 109 -6.82 2.44 -8.92
CA GLY A 109 -7.22 1.64 -7.77
C GLY A 109 -8.39 2.23 -6.97
N ALA A 110 -8.73 3.51 -7.14
CA ALA A 110 -9.72 4.24 -6.36
C ALA A 110 -11.17 3.97 -6.83
N THR A 111 -11.55 2.69 -6.88
CA THR A 111 -12.81 2.21 -7.46
C THR A 111 -14.10 2.71 -6.79
N ASN A 112 -14.02 3.24 -5.56
CA ASN A 112 -15.15 3.83 -4.82
C ASN A 112 -15.10 5.35 -4.76
N LEU A 113 -14.25 6.00 -5.56
CA LEU A 113 -14.11 7.45 -5.59
C LEU A 113 -15.37 8.09 -6.19
N THR A 114 -16.00 8.97 -5.42
CA THR A 114 -17.26 9.66 -5.80
C THR A 114 -17.07 11.15 -6.05
N LEU A 115 -15.97 11.72 -5.55
CA LEU A 115 -15.61 13.12 -5.73
C LEU A 115 -14.12 13.24 -6.02
N LEU A 116 -13.76 13.80 -7.17
CA LEU A 116 -12.39 14.09 -7.56
C LEU A 116 -12.28 15.58 -7.90
N GLU A 117 -11.62 16.35 -7.03
CA GLU A 117 -11.37 17.77 -7.24
C GLU A 117 -9.86 18.03 -7.32
N LEU A 118 -9.36 18.13 -8.56
CA LEU A 118 -7.94 18.38 -8.86
C LEU A 118 -7.73 19.70 -9.62
N GLY A 119 -8.57 20.72 -9.37
CA GLY A 119 -8.46 22.02 -10.05
C GLY A 119 -7.10 22.69 -9.86
N ASN A 120 -6.65 23.46 -10.85
CA ASN A 120 -5.37 24.19 -10.81
C ASN A 120 -4.15 23.29 -10.53
N ASN A 121 -4.09 22.10 -11.15
CA ASN A 121 -2.90 21.25 -11.19
C ASN A 121 -2.27 21.27 -12.60
N PHE A 122 -1.27 20.44 -12.84
CA PHE A 122 -0.52 20.34 -14.10
C PHE A 122 -0.72 18.99 -14.79
N ILE A 123 -1.92 18.42 -14.64
CA ILE A 123 -2.30 17.11 -15.19
C ILE A 123 -2.53 17.25 -16.70
N SER A 124 -1.86 16.41 -17.49
CA SER A 124 -2.00 16.36 -18.95
C SER A 124 -2.53 15.03 -19.48
N ASP A 125 -2.45 13.96 -18.66
CA ASP A 125 -2.95 12.64 -18.98
C ASP A 125 -4.03 12.21 -17.97
N LEU A 126 -5.16 11.75 -18.50
CA LEU A 126 -6.31 11.26 -17.73
C LEU A 126 -6.47 9.74 -17.86
N SER A 127 -5.58 9.06 -18.59
CA SER A 127 -5.62 7.60 -18.77
C SER A 127 -5.62 6.77 -17.48
N PRO A 128 -5.08 7.25 -16.34
CA PRO A 128 -5.20 6.52 -15.07
C PRO A 128 -6.58 6.55 -14.40
N LEU A 129 -7.59 7.20 -15.00
CA LEU A 129 -8.96 7.29 -14.49
C LEU A 129 -9.93 6.30 -15.13
#